data_AF-A0A0Q8F9L7-F1
#
_entry.id   AF-A0A0Q8F9L7-F1
#
_cell.length_a   1.000
_cell.length_b   1.000
_cell.length_c   1.000
_cell.angle_alpha   90.00
_cell.angle_beta   90.00
_cell.angle_gamma   90.00
#
_symmetry.space_group_name_H-M   'P 1'
#
loop_
_entity.id
_entity.type
_entity.pdbx_description
1 polymer ?
#
loop_
_entity_poly.entity_id
_entity_poly.type
_entity_poly.pdbx_seq_one_letter_code
_entity_poly.pdbx_strand_id
1 'polypeptide(L)'
;MFDPEPEDTLTPTMMAVLGGKVWHSTSVAGFEAIVADGFIRAKPPVNRHQNSFCQFLGRVSLFDFREAPKLMEAVERGDWWSFTDIRPDDMAVWLRIDHSRIDLPTAASLIDEWRVAEAAGQINRTNCRIIMDIETGYAGDIPMSAVADILLIDGLFPTENETIPFDGDAVARVHAFRAAVAAKERTGLAAKMRDAERRRNAV
;
A
#
# COMPACT_ATOMS: atom_id res chain seq x y z
N MET A 1 9.79 -20.76 -11.92
CA MET A 1 9.09 -20.07 -10.82
C MET A 1 10.19 -19.54 -9.93
N PHE A 2 10.52 -18.26 -10.04
CA PHE A 2 11.43 -17.64 -9.08
C PHE A 2 10.57 -17.41 -7.84
N ASP A 3 10.84 -18.14 -6.77
CA ASP A 3 10.64 -17.58 -5.44
C ASP A 3 11.78 -16.57 -5.30
N PRO A 4 11.55 -15.25 -5.43
CA PRO A 4 12.45 -14.37 -4.71
C PRO A 4 12.31 -14.83 -3.26
N GLU A 5 13.37 -15.39 -2.67
CA GLU A 5 13.43 -15.35 -1.21
C GLU A 5 13.21 -13.88 -0.89
N PRO A 6 12.11 -13.52 -0.21
CA PRO A 6 11.92 -12.14 0.12
C PRO A 6 13.13 -11.86 1.01
N GLU A 7 13.95 -10.89 0.65
CA GLU A 7 14.82 -10.29 1.66
C GLU A 7 13.85 -9.60 2.62
N ASP A 8 13.38 -10.41 3.57
CA ASP A 8 12.05 -10.41 4.20
C ASP A 8 11.97 -9.46 5.38
N THR A 9 12.60 -8.30 5.26
CA THR A 9 12.49 -7.29 6.29
C THR A 9 12.06 -5.99 5.64
N LEU A 10 10.88 -5.55 6.06
CA LEU A 10 10.56 -4.15 6.15
C LEU A 10 11.77 -3.52 6.87
N THR A 11 12.69 -2.94 6.09
CA THR A 11 14.00 -2.55 6.61
C THR A 11 13.78 -1.61 7.80
N PRO A 12 14.73 -1.51 8.74
CA PRO A 12 14.68 -0.48 9.79
C PRO A 12 14.32 0.91 9.23
N THR A 13 14.72 1.19 7.99
CA THR A 13 14.33 2.36 7.21
C THR A 13 12.82 2.44 6.95
N MET A 14 12.20 1.40 6.40
CA MET A 14 10.74 1.41 6.15
C MET A 14 9.94 1.45 7.46
N MET A 15 10.42 0.80 8.53
CA MET A 15 9.82 0.89 9.87
C MET A 15 9.84 2.34 10.38
N ALA A 16 10.96 3.03 10.20
CA ALA A 16 11.10 4.45 10.57
C ALA A 16 10.20 5.36 9.73
N VAL A 17 9.97 5.01 8.47
CA VAL A 17 9.06 5.77 7.60
C VAL A 17 7.60 5.53 7.97
N LEU A 18 7.16 4.29 8.17
CA LEU A 18 5.76 3.96 8.39
C LEU A 18 5.30 4.19 9.84
N GLY A 19 6.18 3.94 10.81
CA GLY A 19 5.86 3.95 12.24
C GLY A 19 5.33 5.30 12.74
N GLY A 20 4.34 5.22 13.63
CA GLY A 20 3.71 6.39 14.25
C GLY A 20 2.69 7.11 13.37
N LYS A 21 2.35 6.57 12.19
CA LYS A 21 1.57 7.28 11.16
C LYS A 21 0.40 6.44 10.66
N VAL A 22 -0.52 7.10 9.96
CA VAL A 22 -1.67 6.49 9.30
C VAL A 22 -1.53 6.68 7.80
N TRP A 23 -1.80 5.64 7.02
CA TRP A 23 -1.58 5.66 5.58
C TRP A 23 -2.77 5.13 4.79
N HIS A 24 -2.96 5.66 3.58
CA HIS A 24 -3.82 5.07 2.56
C HIS A 24 -2.96 4.59 1.38
N SER A 25 -3.05 3.32 1.00
CA SER A 25 -2.35 2.80 -0.17
C SER A 25 -3.24 2.87 -1.41
N THR A 26 -2.67 3.30 -2.54
CA THR A 26 -3.36 3.37 -3.83
C THR A 26 -2.40 3.09 -5.00
N SER A 27 -2.95 2.98 -6.20
CA SER A 27 -2.16 2.90 -7.44
C SER A 27 -1.90 4.30 -8.00
N VAL A 28 -1.04 4.41 -9.01
CA VAL A 28 -0.80 5.70 -9.69
C VAL A 28 -2.08 6.29 -10.28
N ALA A 29 -2.88 5.47 -10.98
CA ALA A 29 -4.16 5.90 -11.53
C ALA A 29 -5.17 6.26 -10.43
N GLY A 30 -5.15 5.55 -9.30
CA GLY A 30 -5.98 5.88 -8.14
C GLY A 30 -5.58 7.21 -7.51
N PHE A 31 -4.27 7.48 -7.39
CA PHE A 31 -3.76 8.76 -6.93
C PHE A 31 -4.16 9.92 -7.84
N GLU A 32 -4.03 9.77 -9.17
CA GLU A 32 -4.46 10.77 -10.14
C GLU A 32 -5.97 11.09 -10.00
N ALA A 33 -6.80 10.05 -9.85
CA ALA A 33 -8.24 10.23 -9.65
C ALA A 33 -8.54 10.96 -8.33
N ILE A 34 -7.83 10.62 -7.25
CA ILE A 34 -7.93 11.29 -5.95
C ILE A 34 -7.54 12.77 -6.04
N VAL A 35 -6.44 13.10 -6.75
CA VAL A 35 -6.01 14.49 -6.95
C VAL A 35 -7.03 15.27 -7.77
N ALA A 36 -7.57 14.67 -8.83
CA ALA A 36 -8.56 15.31 -9.69
C ALA A 36 -9.90 15.57 -8.96
N ASP A 37 -10.31 14.64 -8.10
CA ASP A 37 -11.57 14.71 -7.34
C ASP A 37 -11.43 15.52 -6.04
N GLY A 38 -10.23 15.63 -5.49
CA GLY A 38 -9.95 16.34 -4.23
C GLY A 38 -10.31 15.54 -2.97
N PHE A 39 -10.66 14.27 -3.11
CA PHE A 39 -11.05 13.39 -2.01
C PHE A 39 -10.51 11.97 -2.19
N ILE A 40 -10.16 11.32 -1.08
CA ILE A 40 -10.07 9.87 -1.00
C ILE A 40 -11.47 9.36 -0.67
N ARG A 41 -12.13 8.77 -1.67
CA ARG A 41 -13.52 8.31 -1.56
C ARG A 41 -13.60 6.96 -0.87
N ALA A 42 -14.60 6.79 -0.02
CA ALA A 42 -14.91 5.47 0.55
C ALA A 42 -15.34 4.44 -0.51
N LYS A 43 -15.93 4.93 -1.61
CA LYS A 43 -16.28 4.15 -2.81
C LYS A 43 -15.60 4.77 -4.03
N PRO A 44 -14.31 4.50 -4.26
CA PRO A 44 -13.58 5.10 -5.36
C PRO A 44 -14.07 4.55 -6.71
N PRO A 45 -14.02 5.34 -7.78
CA PRO A 45 -14.39 4.89 -9.13
C PRO A 45 -13.42 3.80 -9.65
N VAL A 46 -12.16 3.87 -9.24
CA VAL A 46 -11.14 2.84 -9.50
C VAL A 46 -10.81 2.18 -8.16
N ASN A 47 -11.19 0.91 -8.02
CA ASN A 47 -11.05 0.19 -6.78
C ASN A 47 -10.03 -0.94 -6.90
N ARG A 48 -8.89 -0.77 -6.22
CA ARG A 48 -7.82 -1.78 -6.12
C ARG A 48 -8.19 -2.91 -5.16
N HIS A 49 -8.93 -2.61 -4.08
CA HIS A 49 -9.19 -3.54 -2.97
C HIS A 49 -10.66 -3.96 -2.90
N GLN A 50 -11.21 -4.48 -4.00
CA GLN A 50 -12.64 -4.83 -4.13
C GLN A 50 -13.17 -5.79 -3.06
N ASN A 51 -12.29 -6.64 -2.52
CA ASN A 51 -12.64 -7.62 -1.49
C ASN A 51 -12.24 -7.18 -0.07
N SER A 52 -11.95 -5.90 0.18
CA SER A 52 -11.62 -5.44 1.55
C SER A 52 -12.87 -5.27 2.41
N PHE A 53 -12.73 -5.49 3.72
CA PHE A 53 -13.83 -5.30 4.67
C PHE A 53 -14.22 -3.83 4.80
N CYS A 54 -13.27 -2.90 4.71
CA CYS A 54 -13.56 -1.47 4.66
C CYS A 54 -14.49 -1.12 3.48
N GLN A 55 -14.26 -1.72 2.31
CA GLN A 55 -15.13 -1.54 1.13
C GLN A 55 -16.52 -2.12 1.34
N PHE A 56 -16.62 -3.31 1.94
CA PHE A 56 -17.91 -3.90 2.32
C PHE A 56 -18.71 -2.95 3.22
N LEU A 57 -18.05 -2.27 4.15
CA LEU A 57 -18.66 -1.27 5.03
C LEU A 57 -18.87 0.11 4.37
N GLY A 58 -18.40 0.32 3.14
CA GLY A 58 -18.42 1.63 2.48
C GLY A 58 -17.56 2.67 3.21
N ARG A 59 -16.36 2.27 3.63
CA ARG A 59 -15.37 3.09 4.35
C ARG A 59 -14.07 3.19 3.56
N VAL A 60 -13.30 4.26 3.77
CA VAL A 60 -11.91 4.35 3.27
C VAL A 60 -11.03 3.41 4.08
N SER A 61 -10.32 2.50 3.42
CA SER A 61 -9.32 1.62 4.05
C SER A 61 -8.05 2.40 4.37
N LEU A 62 -7.57 2.26 5.60
CA LEU A 62 -6.38 2.92 6.13
C LEU A 62 -5.53 1.90 6.89
N PHE A 63 -4.22 2.13 6.88
CA PHE A 63 -3.22 1.38 7.63
C PHE A 63 -2.78 2.23 8.82
N ASP A 64 -3.07 1.74 10.02
CA ASP A 64 -2.77 2.40 11.29
C ASP A 64 -1.50 1.81 11.91
N PHE A 65 -0.38 2.51 11.73
CA PHE A 65 0.92 2.15 12.30
C PHE A 65 1.29 3.03 13.50
N ARG A 66 0.31 3.67 14.16
CA ARG A 66 0.57 4.49 15.34
C ARG A 66 1.19 3.68 16.48
N GLU A 67 0.87 2.38 16.56
CA GLU A 67 1.40 1.45 17.56
C GLU A 67 2.52 0.57 16.95
N ALA A 68 3.77 0.90 17.26
CA ALA A 68 4.96 0.22 16.72
C ALA A 68 5.00 -1.32 16.88
N PRO A 69 4.52 -1.93 17.99
CA PRO A 69 4.52 -3.39 18.13
C PRO A 69 3.72 -4.10 17.04
N LYS A 70 2.59 -3.53 16.61
CA LYS A 70 1.72 -4.13 15.60
C LYS A 70 2.36 -4.16 14.21
N LEU A 71 3.16 -3.15 13.89
CA LEU A 71 3.93 -3.14 12.64
C LEU A 71 5.02 -4.22 12.67
N MET A 72 5.74 -4.38 13.78
CA MET A 72 6.74 -5.45 13.91
C MET A 72 6.11 -6.85 13.78
N GLU A 73 5.02 -7.11 14.48
CA GLU A 73 4.33 -8.40 14.41
C GLU A 73 3.79 -8.69 13.01
N ALA A 74 3.28 -7.69 12.30
CA ALA A 74 2.82 -7.83 10.92
C ALA A 74 3.98 -8.14 9.96
N VAL A 75 5.17 -7.59 10.24
CA VAL A 75 6.40 -7.88 9.49
C VAL A 75 6.90 -9.30 9.76
N GLU A 76 6.96 -9.72 11.02
CA GLU A 76 7.39 -11.06 11.42
C GLU A 76 6.53 -12.19 10.82
N ARG A 77 5.25 -11.90 10.56
CA ARG A 77 4.35 -12.85 9.87
C ARG A 77 4.56 -12.94 8.36
N GLY A 78 5.32 -12.02 7.75
CA GLY A 78 5.46 -11.91 6.29
C GLY A 78 4.19 -11.44 5.56
N ASP A 79 3.07 -11.27 6.27
CA ASP A 79 1.78 -10.90 5.69
C ASP A 79 1.80 -9.48 5.11
N TRP A 80 2.54 -8.59 5.77
CA TRP A 80 3.43 -7.66 5.12
C TRP A 80 3.16 -7.17 3.69
N TRP A 81 3.84 -7.88 2.80
CA TRP A 81 3.99 -7.52 1.40
C TRP A 81 2.69 -7.69 0.62
N SER A 82 1.87 -8.65 1.04
CA SER A 82 0.52 -8.86 0.50
C SER A 82 -0.39 -7.64 0.67
N PHE A 83 -0.04 -6.72 1.58
CA PHE A 83 -0.78 -5.49 1.88
C PHE A 83 -0.58 -4.39 0.85
N THR A 84 0.55 -4.40 0.17
CA THR A 84 0.86 -3.40 -0.84
C THR A 84 0.12 -3.71 -2.16
N ASP A 85 -0.24 -4.99 -2.36
CA ASP A 85 -0.70 -5.56 -3.63
C ASP A 85 0.17 -5.08 -4.81
N ILE A 86 1.42 -4.70 -4.54
CA ILE A 86 2.34 -4.17 -5.53
C ILE A 86 2.73 -5.33 -6.42
N ARG A 87 2.40 -5.20 -7.69
CA ARG A 87 2.91 -6.13 -8.68
C ARG A 87 4.42 -5.86 -8.86
N PRO A 88 5.22 -6.89 -9.11
CA PRO A 88 6.64 -6.72 -9.42
C PRO A 88 6.94 -5.81 -10.62
N ASP A 89 5.95 -5.33 -11.36
CA ASP A 89 6.09 -4.42 -12.50
C ASP A 89 5.44 -3.03 -12.26
N ASP A 90 5.15 -2.71 -10.99
CA ASP A 90 4.46 -1.48 -10.62
C ASP A 90 5.03 -0.89 -9.31
N MET A 91 4.48 0.25 -8.91
CA MET A 91 4.80 0.91 -7.66
C MET A 91 3.56 1.11 -6.79
N ALA A 92 3.73 1.30 -5.49
CA ALA A 92 2.66 1.82 -4.64
C ALA A 92 2.83 3.31 -4.35
N VAL A 93 1.68 3.97 -4.23
CA VAL A 93 1.57 5.32 -3.71
C VAL A 93 0.87 5.24 -2.35
N TRP A 94 1.56 5.65 -1.30
CA TRP A 94 1.06 5.65 0.07
C TRP A 94 0.86 7.10 0.52
N LEU A 95 -0.38 7.48 0.82
CA LEU A 95 -0.73 8.83 1.26
C LEU A 95 -0.76 8.87 2.78
N ARG A 96 0.10 9.67 3.41
CA ARG A 96 0.05 9.84 4.86
C ARG A 96 -1.12 10.72 5.22
N ILE A 97 -1.98 10.21 6.09
CA ILE A 97 -3.13 10.94 6.59
C ILE A 97 -2.75 11.61 7.92
N ASP A 98 -2.96 12.92 7.97
CA ASP A 98 -2.94 13.68 9.23
C ASP A 98 -4.20 13.32 10.04
N HIS A 99 -4.03 12.33 10.91
CA HIS A 99 -5.12 11.82 11.75
C HIS A 99 -5.58 12.82 12.82
N SER A 100 -4.97 14.00 12.95
CA SER A 100 -5.53 15.07 13.78
C SER A 100 -6.71 15.77 13.09
N ARG A 101 -6.86 15.56 11.78
CA ARG A 101 -7.91 16.16 10.94
C ARG A 101 -9.11 15.25 10.70
N ILE A 102 -9.04 13.99 11.15
CA ILE A 102 -10.11 13.01 11.03
C ILE A 102 -10.26 12.24 12.34
N ASP A 103 -11.49 11.87 12.69
CA ASP A 103 -11.71 10.97 13.82
C ASP A 103 -11.55 9.52 13.34
N LEU A 104 -10.47 8.88 13.76
CA LEU A 104 -10.08 7.57 13.25
C LEU A 104 -10.32 6.48 14.31
N PRO A 105 -11.22 5.50 14.05
CA PRO A 105 -11.39 4.37 14.95
C PRO A 105 -10.11 3.54 15.02
N THR A 106 -9.94 2.82 16.14
CA THR A 106 -8.82 1.89 16.29
C THR A 106 -8.99 0.69 15.38
N ALA A 107 -7.88 0.07 14.95
CA ALA A 107 -7.92 -1.19 14.21
C ALA A 107 -8.68 -2.30 14.96
N ALA A 108 -8.60 -2.32 16.30
CA ALA A 108 -9.34 -3.27 17.14
C ALA A 108 -10.86 -3.17 16.94
N SER A 109 -11.39 -1.95 16.81
CA SER A 109 -12.82 -1.74 16.55
C SER A 109 -13.26 -2.32 15.21
N LEU A 110 -12.43 -2.21 14.16
CA LEU A 110 -12.74 -2.80 12.85
C LEU A 110 -12.74 -4.33 12.90
N ILE A 111 -11.83 -4.94 13.68
CA ILE A 111 -11.76 -6.40 13.88
C ILE A 111 -13.02 -6.91 14.58
N ASP A 112 -13.53 -6.20 15.58
CA ASP A 112 -14.76 -6.59 16.27
C ASP A 112 -15.97 -6.53 15.33
N GLU A 113 -16.08 -5.48 14.51
CA GLU A 113 -17.10 -5.40 13.45
C GLU A 113 -16.98 -6.57 12.45
N TRP A 114 -15.75 -6.92 12.05
CA TRP A 114 -15.48 -8.03 11.13
C TRP A 114 -15.94 -9.37 11.72
N ARG A 115 -15.62 -9.64 13.00
CA ARG A 115 -16.05 -10.86 13.70
C ARG A 115 -17.56 -10.98 13.80
N VAL A 116 -18.25 -9.86 14.06
CA VAL A 116 -19.71 -9.83 14.11
C VAL A 116 -20.31 -10.15 12.74
N ALA A 117 -19.78 -9.53 11.67
CA ALA A 117 -20.24 -9.78 10.30
C ALA A 117 -19.96 -11.23 9.85
N GLU A 118 -18.80 -11.80 10.21
CA GLU A 118 -18.44 -13.19 9.93
C GLU A 118 -19.38 -14.16 10.68
N ALA A 119 -19.61 -13.94 11.98
CA ALA A 119 -20.51 -14.76 12.78
C ALA A 119 -21.98 -14.71 12.30
N ALA A 120 -22.39 -13.58 11.73
CA ALA A 120 -23.70 -13.41 11.10
C ALA A 120 -23.80 -14.03 9.69
N GLY A 121 -22.70 -14.57 9.14
CA GLY A 121 -22.65 -15.16 7.80
C GLY A 121 -22.73 -14.14 6.66
N GLN A 122 -22.50 -12.86 6.94
CA GLN A 122 -22.55 -11.78 5.93
C GLN A 122 -21.29 -11.74 5.05
N ILE A 123 -20.17 -12.15 5.64
CA ILE A 123 -18.87 -12.24 5.00
C ILE A 123 -18.20 -13.56 5.38
N ASN A 124 -17.13 -13.92 4.69
CA ASN A 124 -16.21 -14.97 5.09
C ASN A 124 -14.79 -14.62 4.59
N ARG A 125 -13.79 -15.37 5.07
CA ARG A 125 -12.39 -15.14 4.68
C ARG A 125 -12.09 -15.33 3.19
N THR A 126 -12.95 -16.01 2.44
CA THR A 126 -12.73 -16.23 0.99
C THR A 126 -13.27 -15.09 0.15
N ASN A 127 -14.30 -14.36 0.61
CA ASN A 127 -14.92 -13.25 -0.12
C ASN A 127 -14.63 -11.86 0.47
N CYS A 128 -14.11 -11.78 1.69
CA CYS A 128 -13.81 -10.52 2.36
C CYS A 128 -12.52 -10.63 3.18
N ARG A 129 -11.56 -9.76 2.89
CA ARG A 129 -10.26 -9.69 3.54
C ARG A 129 -10.22 -8.49 4.48
N ILE A 130 -9.64 -8.71 5.66
CA ILE A 130 -9.21 -7.67 6.58
C ILE A 130 -7.77 -7.98 6.94
N ILE A 131 -6.95 -6.95 7.07
CA ILE A 131 -5.61 -7.11 7.61
C ILE A 131 -5.67 -6.85 9.11
N MET A 132 -5.58 -7.93 9.88
CA MET A 132 -5.72 -7.82 11.33
C MET A 132 -4.65 -6.90 11.93
N ASP A 133 -5.07 -6.21 12.98
CA ASP A 133 -4.30 -5.31 13.85
C ASP A 133 -3.83 -3.99 13.25
N ILE A 134 -3.65 -3.90 11.93
CA ILE A 134 -3.19 -2.67 11.28
C ILE A 134 -4.21 -2.02 10.34
N GLU A 135 -5.22 -2.73 9.84
CA GLU A 135 -6.26 -2.09 9.03
C GLU A 135 -7.31 -1.42 9.91
N THR A 136 -7.67 -0.19 9.55
CA THR A 136 -8.80 0.55 10.10
C THR A 136 -9.61 1.18 8.96
N GLY A 137 -10.85 1.56 9.24
CA GLY A 137 -11.78 2.09 8.25
C GLY A 137 -12.33 3.45 8.67
N TYR A 138 -12.15 4.47 7.83
CA TYR A 138 -12.76 5.79 8.05
C TYR A 138 -14.14 5.87 7.39
N ALA A 139 -15.15 6.25 8.18
CA ALA A 139 -16.52 6.41 7.72
C ALA A 139 -16.71 7.79 7.07
N GLY A 140 -16.61 7.81 5.75
CA GLY A 140 -16.78 9.01 4.93
C GLY A 140 -15.63 9.22 3.96
N ASP A 141 -15.65 10.36 3.27
CA ASP A 141 -14.59 10.75 2.35
C ASP A 141 -13.52 11.57 3.09
N ILE A 142 -12.26 11.35 2.76
CA ILE A 142 -11.12 12.08 3.34
C ILE A 142 -10.73 13.20 2.39
N PRO A 143 -10.80 14.49 2.77
CA PRO A 143 -10.39 15.58 1.91
C PRO A 143 -8.87 15.56 1.68
N MET A 144 -8.40 15.97 0.51
CA MET A 144 -6.97 16.03 0.21
C MET A 144 -6.17 16.96 1.14
N SER A 145 -6.83 17.91 1.78
CA SER A 145 -6.21 18.72 2.84
C SER A 145 -5.79 17.90 4.07
N ALA A 146 -6.23 16.65 4.22
CA ALA A 146 -5.77 15.74 5.26
C ALA A 146 -4.53 14.91 4.86
N VAL A 147 -4.12 14.96 3.59
CA VAL A 147 -2.89 14.30 3.14
C VAL A 147 -1.69 15.19 3.45
N ALA A 148 -0.72 14.64 4.17
CA ALA A 148 0.44 15.39 4.64
C ALA A 148 1.69 15.18 3.76
N ASP A 149 2.00 13.93 3.43
CA ASP A 149 3.06 13.56 2.50
C ASP A 149 2.72 12.25 1.79
N ILE A 150 3.54 11.89 0.82
CA ILE A 150 3.37 10.72 -0.03
C ILE A 150 4.64 9.88 0.04
N LEU A 151 4.48 8.59 0.31
CA LEU A 151 5.53 7.59 0.21
C LEU A 151 5.36 6.80 -1.09
N LEU A 152 6.42 6.76 -1.89
CA LEU A 152 6.53 6.00 -3.13
C LEU A 152 7.37 4.75 -2.86
N ILE A 153 6.87 3.58 -3.27
CA ILE A 153 7.53 2.29 -3.03
C ILE A 153 7.68 1.56 -4.35
N ASP A 154 8.91 1.22 -4.73
CA ASP A 154 9.22 0.34 -5.86
C ASP A 154 8.79 -1.11 -5.53
N GLY A 155 8.04 -1.74 -6.44
CA GLY A 155 7.54 -3.10 -6.30
C GLY A 155 8.56 -4.22 -6.42
N LEU A 156 9.71 -3.95 -7.01
CA LEU A 156 10.82 -4.91 -7.09
C LEU A 156 11.81 -4.72 -5.96
N PHE A 157 11.97 -3.47 -5.51
CA PHE A 157 12.97 -3.09 -4.53
C PHE A 157 12.34 -2.20 -3.46
N PRO A 158 11.58 -2.76 -2.49
CA PRO A 158 10.90 -1.97 -1.47
C PRO A 158 11.83 -1.06 -0.63
N THR A 159 13.12 -1.39 -0.58
CA THR A 159 14.17 -0.58 0.05
C THR A 159 14.43 0.72 -0.69
N GLU A 160 14.08 0.79 -1.97
CA GLU A 160 14.08 1.98 -2.79
C GLU A 160 12.70 2.66 -2.69
N ASN A 161 12.58 3.50 -1.67
CA ASN A 161 11.40 4.33 -1.44
C ASN A 161 11.76 5.81 -1.37
N GLU A 162 10.77 6.66 -1.66
CA GLU A 162 10.92 8.11 -1.61
C GLU A 162 9.72 8.71 -0.89
N THR A 163 9.97 9.58 0.10
CA THR A 163 8.92 10.41 0.69
C THR A 163 8.96 11.79 0.06
N ILE A 164 7.86 12.20 -0.56
CA ILE A 164 7.69 13.50 -1.18
C ILE A 164 6.59 14.31 -0.48
N PRO A 165 6.69 15.65 -0.44
CA PRO A 165 5.60 16.49 0.04
C PRO A 165 4.36 16.35 -0.84
N PHE A 166 3.19 16.50 -0.22
CA PHE A 166 1.94 16.67 -0.97
C PHE A 166 1.77 18.15 -1.38
N ASP A 167 2.28 18.51 -2.55
CA ASP A 167 2.23 19.86 -3.11
C ASP A 167 1.76 19.88 -4.58
N GLY A 168 1.80 21.05 -5.23
CA GLY A 168 1.36 21.21 -6.63
C GLY A 168 2.15 20.38 -7.64
N ASP A 169 3.33 19.88 -7.28
CA ASP A 169 4.19 19.07 -8.16
C ASP A 169 4.09 17.57 -7.85
N ALA A 170 3.28 17.15 -6.87
CA ALA A 170 3.19 15.77 -6.41
C ALA A 170 2.92 14.77 -7.55
N VAL A 171 2.00 15.09 -8.47
CA VAL A 171 1.69 14.25 -9.64
C VAL A 171 2.91 14.07 -10.54
N ALA A 172 3.64 15.14 -10.84
CA ALA A 172 4.83 15.07 -11.67
C ALA A 172 5.92 14.19 -11.03
N ARG A 173 6.11 14.29 -9.70
CA ARG A 173 7.08 13.47 -8.95
C ARG A 173 6.69 11.99 -8.93
N VAL A 174 5.41 11.68 -8.73
CA VAL A 174 4.88 10.31 -8.82
C VAL A 174 5.18 9.70 -10.21
N HIS A 175 4.95 10.44 -11.29
CA HIS A 175 5.28 9.97 -12.64
C HIS A 175 6.78 9.81 -12.88
N ALA A 176 7.60 10.72 -12.37
CA ALA A 176 9.05 10.65 -12.49
C ALA A 176 9.60 9.40 -11.78
N PHE A 177 9.11 9.12 -10.57
CA PHE A 177 9.47 7.90 -9.84
C PHE A 177 9.03 6.65 -10.62
N ARG A 178 7.80 6.60 -11.13
CA ARG A 178 7.31 5.47 -11.96
C ARG A 178 8.19 5.23 -13.18
N ALA A 179 8.60 6.30 -13.86
CA ALA A 179 9.47 6.20 -15.03
C ALA A 179 10.86 5.65 -14.65
N ALA A 180 11.38 6.02 -13.48
CA ALA A 180 12.64 5.50 -12.96
C ALA A 180 12.55 4.00 -12.63
N VAL A 181 11.48 3.55 -11.97
CA VAL A 181 11.20 2.12 -11.70
C VAL A 181 11.18 1.32 -13.01
N ALA A 182 10.38 1.77 -13.99
CA ALA A 182 10.28 1.11 -15.30
C ALA A 182 11.59 1.13 -16.12
N ALA A 183 12.50 2.07 -15.87
CA ALA A 183 13.82 2.08 -16.50
C ALA A 183 14.74 1.01 -15.88
N LYS A 184 14.73 0.84 -14.55
CA LYS A 184 15.49 -0.19 -13.84
C LYS A 184 15.09 -1.59 -14.29
N GLU A 185 13.79 -1.86 -14.40
CA GLU A 185 13.25 -3.12 -14.92
C GLU A 185 13.82 -3.50 -16.29
N ARG A 186 13.77 -2.55 -17.23
CA ARG A 186 14.30 -2.77 -18.59
C ARG A 186 15.78 -3.10 -18.57
N THR A 187 16.57 -2.44 -17.71
CA THR A 187 18.00 -2.75 -17.58
C THR A 187 18.27 -4.11 -16.92
N GLY A 188 17.51 -4.47 -15.88
CA GLY A 188 17.63 -5.75 -15.18
C GLY A 188 17.19 -6.94 -16.03
N LEU A 189 16.08 -6.81 -16.78
CA LEU A 189 15.63 -7.81 -17.73
C LEU A 189 16.64 -8.00 -18.86
N ALA A 190 17.15 -6.91 -19.43
CA ALA A 190 18.18 -6.97 -20.46
C ALA A 190 19.48 -7.64 -19.96
N ALA A 191 19.86 -7.42 -18.69
CA ALA A 191 20.99 -8.11 -18.07
C ALA A 191 20.75 -9.62 -17.94
N LYS A 192 19.57 -10.02 -17.45
CA LYS A 192 19.18 -11.43 -17.33
C LYS A 192 19.14 -12.14 -18.68
N MET A 193 18.64 -11.48 -19.73
CA MET A 193 18.63 -12.03 -21.09
C MET A 193 20.05 -12.26 -21.63
N ARG A 194 20.97 -11.30 -21.43
CA ARG A 194 22.38 -11.45 -21.82
C ARG A 194 23.07 -12.61 -21.10
N ASP A 195 22.80 -12.79 -19.80
CA ASP A 195 23.37 -13.90 -19.04
C ASP A 195 22.81 -15.26 -19.47
N ALA A 196 21.51 -15.33 -19.78
CA ALA A 196 20.88 -16.54 -20.32
C ALA A 196 21.45 -16.92 -21.69
N GLU A 197 21.70 -15.94 -22.56
CA GLU A 197 22.32 -16.13 -23.87
C GLU A 197 23.78 -16.61 -23.74
N ARG A 198 24.55 -16.02 -22.82
CA ARG A 198 25.92 -16.48 -22.50
C ARG A 198 25.95 -17.93 -22.03
N ARG A 199 25.02 -18.34 -21.14
CA ARG A 199 24.92 -19.73 -20.67
C ARG A 199 24.56 -20.70 -21.80
N ARG A 200 23.70 -20.29 -22.73
CA ARG A 200 23.30 -21.11 -23.88
C ARG A 200 24.46 -21.35 -24.86
N ASN A 201 25.30 -20.34 -25.05
CA ASN A 201 26.43 -20.41 -25.99
C ASN A 201 27.68 -21.08 -25.37
N ALA A 202 27.64 -21.44 -24.08
CA ALA A 202 28.74 -22.10 -23.37
C ALA A 202 28.56 -23.63 -23.25
N VAL A 203 27.49 -24.19 -23.85
CA VAL A 203 27.18 -25.63 -23.96
C VAL A 203 27.37 -26.05 -25.41
#